data_AF-A0A8T3PSP5-F1
#
_entry.id   AF-A0A8T3PSP5-F1
#
_cell.length_a   1.000
_cell.length_b   1.000
_cell.length_c   1.000
_cell.angle_alpha   90.00
_cell.angle_beta   90.00
_cell.angle_gamma   90.00
#
_symmetry.space_group_name_H-M   'P 1'
#
loop_
_entity.id
_entity.type
_entity.pdbx_description
1 polymer ?
#
loop_
_entity_poly.entity_id
_entity_poly.type
_entity_poly.pdbx_seq_one_letter_code
_entity_poly.pdbx_strand_id
1 'polypeptide(L)'
;MALIPRIARLFKADMHSLLDCIEEPQSVLKQAIREMTEAIEQGERQLEDLKRRGEKLNTYRAEQERSLAETDQQIDLCLRANNEKLGRSMVRRKLEIQERIKLSERERAALEPERDKLAQGLVAQKAKLASVKEKMEIFVEEGRHETAQATRCDRDYSISDDEVEVAFLAEKERRAGASHSNE
;
A
#
# COMPACT_ATOMS: atom_id res chain seq x y z
N MET A 1 16.20 8.58 6.87
CA MET A 1 16.84 7.29 7.18
C MET A 1 15.76 6.22 7.20
N ALA A 2 15.90 5.17 6.40
CA ALA A 2 14.80 4.29 6.02
C ALA A 2 14.44 3.28 7.14
N LEU A 3 13.38 3.56 7.90
CA LEU A 3 12.71 2.61 8.82
C LEU A 3 12.01 1.46 8.05
N ILE A 4 11.62 1.74 6.80
CA ILE A 4 10.85 0.88 5.90
C ILE A 4 11.49 -0.52 5.65
N PRO A 5 12.78 -0.66 5.27
CA PRO A 5 13.40 -1.98 5.05
C PRO A 5 13.70 -2.76 6.34
N ARG A 6 13.69 -2.11 7.51
CA ARG A 6 13.85 -2.77 8.81
C ARG A 6 12.53 -3.42 9.24
N ILE A 7 11.43 -2.66 9.22
CA ILE A 7 10.10 -3.17 9.59
C ILE A 7 9.64 -4.28 8.62
N ALA A 8 9.92 -4.12 7.32
CA ALA A 8 9.67 -5.15 6.31
C ALA A 8 10.37 -6.50 6.56
N ARG A 9 11.57 -6.48 7.17
CA ARG A 9 12.31 -7.69 7.56
C ARG A 9 11.82 -8.25 8.89
N LEU A 10 11.38 -7.37 9.80
CA LEU A 10 10.82 -7.73 11.11
C LEU A 10 9.52 -8.54 10.99
N PHE A 11 8.67 -8.23 9.99
CA PHE A 11 7.43 -8.98 9.73
C PHE A 11 7.63 -10.42 9.22
N LYS A 12 8.84 -10.78 8.77
CA LYS A 12 9.11 -12.11 8.17
C LYS A 12 9.67 -13.11 9.18
N ALA A 13 10.06 -12.69 10.39
CA ALA A 13 10.82 -13.53 11.31
C ALA A 13 10.18 -13.70 12.70
N ASP A 14 9.77 -12.65 13.40
CA ASP A 14 9.04 -12.78 14.68
C ASP A 14 8.62 -11.38 15.18
N MET A 15 7.31 -11.11 15.25
CA MET A 15 6.79 -9.86 15.84
C MET A 15 6.82 -9.92 17.37
N HIS A 16 6.59 -11.09 17.96
CA HIS A 16 6.40 -11.25 19.41
C HIS A 16 7.66 -10.87 20.19
N SER A 17 8.82 -11.47 19.89
CA SER A 17 10.06 -11.28 20.67
C SER A 17 10.74 -9.92 20.55
N LEU A 18 10.38 -9.09 19.57
CA LEU A 18 11.00 -7.77 19.39
C LEU A 18 10.08 -6.61 19.79
N LEU A 19 8.77 -6.83 19.84
CA LEU A 19 7.83 -5.85 20.40
C LEU A 19 7.91 -5.81 21.93
N ASP A 20 8.30 -6.91 22.58
CA ASP A 20 8.60 -6.95 24.03
C ASP A 20 9.77 -6.02 24.42
N CYS A 21 10.62 -5.65 23.48
CA CYS A 21 11.76 -4.74 23.69
C CYS A 21 11.45 -3.27 23.33
N ILE A 22 10.25 -2.97 22.84
CA ILE A 22 9.86 -1.63 22.41
C ILE A 22 8.82 -1.09 23.40
N GLU A 23 9.13 0.04 24.03
CA GLU A 23 8.25 0.69 25.03
C GLU A 23 6.88 1.11 24.45
N GLU A 24 6.78 1.38 23.14
CA GLU A 24 5.52 1.71 22.45
C GLU A 24 5.42 1.10 21.03
N PRO A 25 5.07 -0.20 20.90
CA PRO A 25 5.02 -0.88 19.60
C PRO A 25 3.95 -0.31 18.64
N GLN A 26 2.85 0.18 19.21
CA GLN A 26 1.71 0.68 18.45
C GLN A 26 1.99 2.03 17.78
N SER A 27 2.76 2.92 18.41
CA SER A 27 3.08 4.24 17.83
C SER A 27 4.03 4.10 16.64
N VAL A 28 5.03 3.22 16.75
CA VAL A 28 5.96 2.88 15.66
C VAL A 28 5.23 2.27 14.46
N LEU A 29 4.28 1.36 14.70
CA LEU A 29 3.51 0.72 13.62
C LEU A 29 2.59 1.70 12.90
N LYS A 30 1.90 2.58 13.64
CA LYS A 30 1.09 3.66 13.06
C LYS A 30 1.93 4.60 12.19
N GLN A 31 3.13 4.97 12.67
CA GLN A 31 4.06 5.79 11.91
C GLN A 31 4.52 5.08 10.62
N ALA A 32 4.83 3.79 10.69
CA ALA A 32 5.21 3.01 9.51
C ALA A 32 4.08 2.91 8.46
N ILE A 33 2.84 2.71 8.91
CA ILE A 33 1.65 2.71 8.03
C ILE A 33 1.49 4.07 7.34
N ARG A 34 1.70 5.16 8.09
CA ARG A 34 1.66 6.52 7.54
C ARG A 34 2.74 6.73 6.48
N GLU A 35 3.99 6.40 6.78
CA GLU A 35 5.10 6.51 5.82
C GLU A 35 4.86 5.66 4.56
N MET A 36 4.34 4.44 4.71
CA MET A 36 3.98 3.59 3.57
C MET A 36 2.84 4.18 2.73
N THR A 37 1.84 4.80 3.38
CA THR A 37 0.73 5.45 2.68
C THR A 37 1.23 6.67 1.91
N GLU A 38 2.06 7.52 2.52
CA GLU A 38 2.67 8.67 1.88
C GLU A 38 3.56 8.26 0.69
N ALA A 39 4.33 7.18 0.82
CA ALA A 39 5.14 6.63 -0.28
C ALA A 39 4.29 6.12 -1.45
N ILE A 40 3.15 5.47 -1.16
CA ILE A 40 2.19 5.02 -2.19
C ILE A 40 1.59 6.23 -2.91
N GLU A 41 1.13 7.25 -2.18
CA GLU A 41 0.56 8.46 -2.78
C GLU A 41 1.57 9.17 -3.68
N GLN A 42 2.84 9.27 -3.26
CA GLN A 42 3.91 9.85 -4.08
C GLN A 42 4.13 9.03 -5.35
N GLY A 43 4.18 7.70 -5.25
CA GLY A 43 4.32 6.84 -6.41
C GLY A 43 3.11 6.90 -7.35
N GLU A 44 1.89 7.04 -6.82
CA GLU A 44 0.68 7.23 -7.64
C GLU A 44 0.73 8.53 -8.45
N ARG A 45 1.15 9.64 -7.82
CA ARG A 45 1.35 10.92 -8.52
C ARG A 45 2.39 10.81 -9.63
N GLN A 46 3.52 10.15 -9.34
CA GLN A 46 4.55 9.88 -10.35
C GLN A 46 4.02 9.02 -11.50
N LEU A 47 3.20 8.01 -11.20
CA LEU A 47 2.58 7.17 -12.23
C LEU A 47 1.60 7.98 -13.10
N GLU A 48 0.83 8.88 -12.50
CA GLU A 48 -0.08 9.77 -13.22
C GLU A 48 0.68 10.75 -14.13
N ASP A 49 1.78 11.32 -13.65
CA ASP A 49 2.65 12.18 -14.46
C ASP A 49 3.23 11.42 -15.67
N LEU A 50 3.71 10.19 -15.47
CA LEU A 50 4.20 9.33 -16.55
C LEU A 50 3.11 9.02 -17.58
N LYS A 51 1.89 8.69 -17.12
CA LYS A 51 0.73 8.46 -18.00
C LYS A 51 0.41 9.70 -18.84
N ARG A 52 0.30 10.87 -18.20
CA ARG A 52 0.04 12.14 -18.87
C ARG A 52 1.12 12.48 -19.90
N ARG A 53 2.39 12.18 -19.60
CA ARG A 53 3.50 12.36 -20.54
C ARG A 53 3.35 11.45 -21.76
N GLY A 54 3.01 10.18 -21.54
CA GLY A 54 2.73 9.22 -22.61
C GLY A 54 1.55 9.62 -23.49
N GLU A 55 0.47 10.13 -22.89
CA GLU A 55 -0.69 10.65 -23.61
C GLU A 55 -0.34 11.85 -24.50
N LYS A 56 0.44 12.80 -23.98
CA LYS A 56 0.92 13.95 -24.76
C LYS A 56 1.75 13.51 -25.98
N LEU A 57 2.64 12.54 -25.80
CA LEU A 57 3.42 11.97 -26.90
C LEU A 57 2.52 11.27 -27.94
N ASN A 58 1.50 10.53 -27.50
CA ASN A 58 0.54 9.90 -28.40
C ASN A 58 -0.26 10.93 -29.21
N THR A 59 -0.75 11.99 -28.56
CA THR A 59 -1.48 13.07 -29.25
C THR A 59 -0.58 13.78 -30.26
N TYR A 60 0.65 14.13 -29.86
CA TYR A 60 1.63 14.72 -30.76
C TYR A 60 1.91 13.82 -31.98
N ARG A 61 2.10 12.51 -31.75
CA ARG A 61 2.32 11.54 -32.83
C ARG A 61 1.13 11.48 -33.79
N ALA A 62 -0.10 11.43 -33.26
CA ALA A 62 -1.30 11.41 -34.09
C ALA A 62 -1.43 12.67 -34.96
N GLU A 63 -1.03 13.84 -34.46
CA GLU A 63 -0.95 15.07 -35.27
C GLU A 63 0.10 14.97 -36.38
N GLN A 64 1.29 14.42 -36.08
CA GLN A 64 2.32 14.20 -37.09
C GLN A 64 1.86 13.19 -38.16
N GLU A 65 1.17 12.11 -37.78
CA GLU A 65 0.59 11.12 -38.69
C GLU A 65 -0.45 11.75 -39.63
N ARG A 66 -1.29 12.67 -39.13
CA ARG A 66 -2.21 13.44 -39.99
C ARG A 66 -1.46 14.33 -40.97
N SER A 67 -0.45 15.07 -40.50
CA SER A 67 0.36 15.92 -41.38
C SER A 67 1.15 15.12 -42.42
N LEU A 68 1.56 13.89 -42.08
CA LEU A 68 2.19 12.95 -43.00
C LEU A 68 1.23 12.58 -44.14
N ALA A 69 -0.01 12.22 -43.80
CA ALA A 69 -1.03 11.87 -44.79
C ALA A 69 -1.37 13.05 -45.72
N GLU A 70 -1.47 14.26 -45.17
CA GLU A 70 -1.65 15.49 -45.98
C GLU A 70 -0.44 15.74 -46.91
N THR A 71 0.78 15.55 -46.41
CA THR A 71 2.00 15.71 -47.20
C THR A 71 2.06 14.68 -48.33
N ASP A 72 1.62 13.44 -48.09
CA ASP A 72 1.52 12.40 -49.12
C ASP A 72 0.57 12.80 -50.25
N GLN A 73 -0.61 13.35 -49.94
CA GLN A 73 -1.54 13.88 -50.95
C GLN A 73 -0.91 15.03 -51.76
N GLN A 74 -0.14 15.91 -51.10
CA GLN A 74 0.57 17.00 -51.76
C GLN A 74 1.67 16.50 -52.69
N ILE A 75 2.40 15.43 -52.30
CA ILE A 75 3.40 14.78 -53.16
C ILE A 75 2.71 14.24 -54.41
N ASP A 76 1.58 13.53 -54.27
CA ASP A 76 0.83 12.99 -55.42
C ASP A 76 0.36 14.09 -56.39
N LEU A 77 -0.04 15.25 -55.86
CA LEU A 77 -0.38 16.42 -56.68
C LEU A 77 0.85 16.98 -57.41
N CYS A 78 1.99 17.11 -56.74
CA CYS A 78 3.23 17.62 -57.34
C CYS A 78 3.74 16.70 -58.46
N LEU A 79 3.65 15.39 -58.26
CA LEU A 79 4.04 14.38 -59.25
C LEU A 79 3.11 14.43 -60.48
N ARG A 80 1.79 14.52 -60.27
CA ARG A 80 0.82 14.68 -61.37
C ARG A 80 1.02 15.98 -62.16
N ALA A 81 1.39 17.06 -61.47
CA ALA A 81 1.70 18.34 -62.10
C ALA A 81 3.11 18.40 -62.73
N ASN A 82 3.88 17.29 -62.67
CA ASN A 82 5.25 17.18 -63.15
C ASN A 82 6.21 18.25 -62.58
N ASN A 83 5.92 18.75 -61.37
CA ASN A 83 6.72 19.77 -60.68
C ASN A 83 7.69 19.09 -59.71
N GLU A 84 8.78 18.53 -60.24
CA GLU A 84 9.75 17.79 -59.46
C GLU A 84 10.41 18.60 -58.36
N LYS A 85 10.66 19.90 -58.57
CA LYS A 85 11.32 20.76 -57.57
C LYS A 85 10.46 20.87 -56.32
N LEU A 86 9.16 21.11 -56.49
CA LEU A 86 8.21 21.16 -55.39
C LEU A 86 8.00 19.76 -54.78
N GLY A 87 7.93 18.72 -55.61
CA GLY A 87 7.84 17.32 -55.16
C GLY A 87 9.00 16.92 -54.25
N ARG A 88 10.25 17.23 -54.63
CA ARG A 88 11.45 16.97 -53.79
C ARG A 88 11.40 17.71 -52.45
N SER A 89 10.87 18.93 -52.42
CA SER A 89 10.64 19.68 -51.18
C SER A 89 9.64 18.97 -50.26
N MET A 90 8.53 18.48 -50.82
CA MET A 90 7.51 17.75 -50.05
C MET A 90 8.01 16.40 -49.55
N VAL A 91 8.81 15.68 -50.36
CA VAL A 91 9.46 14.43 -49.90
C VAL A 91 10.43 14.70 -48.75
N ARG A 92 11.19 15.80 -48.78
CA ARG A 92 12.04 16.19 -47.64
C ARG A 92 11.19 16.40 -46.38
N ARG A 93 10.09 17.15 -46.48
CA ARG A 93 9.15 17.36 -45.38
C ARG A 93 8.57 16.04 -44.85
N LYS A 94 8.20 15.12 -45.74
CA LYS A 94 7.74 13.77 -45.38
C LYS A 94 8.77 13.05 -44.52
N LEU A 95 10.04 13.02 -44.95
CA LEU A 95 11.12 12.37 -44.20
C LEU A 95 11.31 13.01 -42.82
N GLU A 96 11.26 14.34 -42.73
CA GLU A 96 11.34 15.05 -41.44
C GLU A 96 10.18 14.67 -40.49
N ILE A 97 8.95 14.60 -40.99
CA ILE A 97 7.78 14.18 -40.20
C ILE A 97 7.94 12.71 -39.75
N GLN A 98 8.41 11.83 -40.63
CA GLN A 98 8.65 10.42 -40.30
C GLN A 98 9.71 10.27 -39.20
N GLU A 99 10.79 11.04 -39.24
CA GLU A 99 11.80 11.00 -38.18
C GLU A 99 11.25 11.54 -36.85
N ARG A 100 10.40 12.57 -36.86
CA ARG A 100 9.71 13.05 -35.65
C ARG A 100 8.79 11.99 -35.06
N ILE A 101 8.02 11.28 -35.89
CA ILE A 101 7.18 10.15 -35.46
C ILE A 101 8.04 9.09 -34.78
N LYS A 102 9.10 8.62 -35.45
CA LYS A 102 10.03 7.62 -34.88
C LYS A 102 10.63 8.04 -33.55
N LEU A 103 11.04 9.31 -33.43
CA LEU A 103 11.58 9.83 -32.17
C LEU A 103 10.53 9.78 -31.06
N SER A 104 9.32 10.24 -31.33
CA SER A 104 8.21 10.21 -30.35
C SER A 104 7.85 8.78 -29.92
N GLU A 105 7.92 7.81 -30.83
CA GLU A 105 7.70 6.40 -30.52
C GLU A 105 8.79 5.82 -29.63
N ARG A 106 10.06 6.16 -29.89
CA ARG A 106 11.20 5.74 -29.05
C ARG A 106 11.09 6.31 -27.64
N GLU A 107 10.76 7.59 -27.52
CA GLU A 107 10.53 8.23 -26.22
C GLU A 107 9.39 7.55 -25.47
N ARG A 108 8.28 7.26 -26.15
CA ARG A 108 7.15 6.56 -25.54
C ARG A 108 7.51 5.14 -25.09
N ALA A 109 8.23 4.40 -25.94
CA ALA A 109 8.68 3.05 -25.65
C ALA A 109 9.68 3.01 -24.47
N ALA A 110 10.44 4.08 -24.25
CA ALA A 110 11.33 4.22 -23.09
C ALA A 110 10.55 4.48 -21.79
N LEU A 111 9.43 5.21 -21.84
CA LEU A 111 8.59 5.51 -20.67
C LEU A 111 7.72 4.32 -20.23
N GLU A 112 7.29 3.48 -21.19
CA GLU A 112 6.43 2.34 -20.94
C GLU A 112 6.96 1.34 -19.87
N PRO A 113 8.22 0.86 -19.92
CA PRO A 113 8.74 -0.04 -18.90
C PRO A 113 8.88 0.63 -17.53
N GLU A 114 9.15 1.94 -17.46
CA GLU A 114 9.20 2.69 -16.20
C GLU A 114 7.82 2.77 -15.56
N ARG A 115 6.81 3.13 -16.35
CA ARG A 115 5.39 3.15 -15.94
C ARG A 115 4.97 1.78 -15.42
N ASP A 116 5.27 0.71 -16.14
CA ASP A 116 4.83 -0.64 -15.80
C ASP A 116 5.50 -1.15 -14.53
N LYS A 117 6.81 -0.92 -14.38
CA LYS A 117 7.53 -1.24 -13.14
C LYS A 117 6.95 -0.49 -11.95
N LEU A 118 6.69 0.80 -12.09
CA LEU A 118 6.12 1.62 -11.02
C LEU A 118 4.70 1.16 -10.66
N ALA A 119 3.86 0.87 -11.65
CA ALA A 119 2.50 0.37 -11.44
C ALA A 119 2.50 -0.99 -10.72
N GLN A 120 3.34 -1.94 -11.14
CA GLN A 120 3.49 -3.24 -10.48
C GLN A 120 4.02 -3.08 -9.05
N GLY A 121 5.01 -2.20 -8.86
CA GLY A 121 5.56 -1.87 -7.54
C GLY A 121 4.51 -1.30 -6.59
N LEU A 122 3.65 -0.40 -7.07
CA LEU A 122 2.55 0.17 -6.29
C LEU A 122 1.52 -0.87 -5.89
N VAL A 123 1.17 -1.80 -6.79
CA VAL A 123 0.26 -2.92 -6.45
C VAL A 123 0.85 -3.76 -5.31
N ALA A 124 2.13 -4.11 -5.39
CA ALA A 124 2.81 -4.86 -4.34
C ALA A 124 2.89 -4.08 -3.01
N GLN A 125 3.17 -2.77 -3.06
CA GLN A 125 3.20 -1.90 -1.88
C GLN A 125 1.83 -1.78 -1.21
N LYS A 126 0.75 -1.63 -1.99
CA LYS A 126 -0.64 -1.60 -1.49
C LYS A 126 -1.04 -2.92 -0.85
N ALA A 127 -0.73 -4.05 -1.48
CA ALA A 127 -0.99 -5.37 -0.91
C ALA A 127 -0.24 -5.55 0.42
N LYS A 128 1.01 -5.08 0.49
CA LYS A 128 1.79 -5.09 1.73
C LYS A 128 1.19 -4.21 2.82
N LEU A 129 0.75 -3.00 2.47
CA LEU A 129 0.07 -2.10 3.41
C LEU A 129 -1.20 -2.73 3.97
N ALA A 130 -2.00 -3.38 3.11
CA ALA A 130 -3.21 -4.09 3.54
C ALA A 130 -2.89 -5.20 4.55
N SER A 131 -1.89 -6.05 4.26
CA SER A 131 -1.45 -7.10 5.20
C SER A 131 -0.92 -6.53 6.53
N VAL A 132 -0.22 -5.40 6.51
CA VAL A 132 0.25 -4.73 7.73
C VAL A 132 -0.91 -4.21 8.57
N LYS A 133 -1.94 -3.65 7.93
CA LYS A 133 -3.15 -3.16 8.62
C LYS A 133 -3.95 -4.31 9.23
N GLU A 134 -4.16 -5.40 8.51
CA GLU A 134 -4.86 -6.59 9.01
C GLU A 134 -4.16 -7.18 10.25
N LYS A 135 -2.83 -7.33 10.20
CA LYS A 135 -2.05 -7.81 11.37
C LYS A 135 -2.12 -6.87 12.56
N MET A 136 -2.23 -5.56 12.33
CA MET A 136 -2.40 -4.59 13.40
C MET A 136 -3.76 -4.74 14.09
N GLU A 137 -4.83 -4.98 13.33
CA GLU A 137 -6.17 -5.16 13.90
C GLU A 137 -6.21 -6.38 14.81
N ILE A 138 -5.68 -7.52 14.34
CA ILE A 138 -5.58 -8.76 15.13
C ILE A 138 -4.80 -8.51 16.44
N PHE A 139 -3.65 -7.83 16.37
CA PHE A 139 -2.83 -7.54 17.54
C PHE A 139 -3.54 -6.61 18.56
N VAL A 140 -4.31 -5.63 18.07
CA VAL A 140 -5.10 -4.75 18.93
C VAL A 140 -6.24 -5.51 19.60
N GLU A 141 -6.85 -6.47 18.92
CA GLU A 141 -7.88 -7.35 19.49
C GLU A 141 -7.29 -8.31 20.53
N GLU A 142 -6.16 -8.96 20.25
CA GLU A 142 -5.46 -9.84 21.19
C GLU A 142 -5.06 -9.10 22.47
N GLY A 143 -4.45 -7.92 22.36
CA GLY A 143 -4.11 -7.10 23.53
C GLY A 143 -5.32 -6.64 24.35
N ARG A 144 -6.49 -6.44 23.71
CA ARG A 144 -7.77 -6.16 24.41
C ARG A 144 -8.30 -7.39 25.14
N HIS A 145 -8.16 -8.58 24.57
CA HIS A 145 -8.56 -9.83 25.21
C HIS A 145 -7.67 -10.16 26.41
N GLU A 146 -6.35 -9.97 26.32
CA GLU A 146 -5.42 -10.14 27.43
C GLU A 146 -5.68 -9.14 28.56
N THR A 147 -5.85 -7.85 28.25
CA THR A 147 -6.20 -6.85 29.28
C THR A 147 -7.56 -7.14 29.92
N ALA A 148 -8.57 -7.52 29.15
CA ALA A 148 -9.89 -7.87 29.68
C ALA A 148 -9.84 -9.14 30.56
N GLN A 149 -9.01 -10.12 30.22
CA GLN A 149 -8.81 -11.33 31.01
C GLN A 149 -8.01 -11.05 32.29
N ALA A 150 -6.97 -10.21 32.22
CA ALA A 150 -6.24 -9.72 33.38
C ALA A 150 -7.17 -8.94 34.33
N THR A 151 -7.99 -8.01 33.84
CA THR A 151 -8.99 -7.29 34.66
C THR A 151 -10.04 -8.22 35.28
N ARG A 152 -10.31 -9.39 34.67
CA ARG A 152 -11.24 -10.39 35.22
C ARG A 152 -10.62 -11.23 36.33
N CYS A 153 -9.31 -11.50 36.24
CA CYS A 153 -8.55 -12.27 37.22
C CYS A 153 -8.01 -11.41 38.38
N ASP A 154 -7.92 -10.09 38.20
CA ASP A 154 -7.44 -9.12 39.20
C ASP A 154 -8.55 -8.58 40.12
N ARG A 155 -9.66 -9.31 40.25
CA ARG A 155 -10.56 -9.11 41.41
C ARG A 155 -9.90 -9.79 42.60
N ASP A 156 -9.08 -9.04 43.31
CA ASP A 156 -8.63 -9.40 44.66
C ASP A 156 -9.87 -9.67 45.52
N TYR A 157 -10.16 -10.95 45.75
CA TYR A 157 -11.10 -11.37 46.77
C TYR A 157 -10.38 -11.28 48.11
N SER A 158 -10.39 -10.10 48.74
CA SER A 158 -9.98 -9.94 50.13
C SER A 158 -11.14 -10.36 51.03
N ILE A 159 -11.10 -11.61 51.49
CA ILE A 159 -12.03 -12.09 52.53
C ILE A 159 -11.61 -11.41 53.84
N SER A 160 -12.54 -10.71 54.49
CA SER A 160 -12.30 -10.07 55.78
C SER A 160 -12.31 -11.09 56.92
N ASP A 161 -11.52 -10.87 57.98
CA ASP A 161 -11.54 -11.71 59.19
C ASP A 161 -12.96 -11.85 59.77
N ASP A 162 -13.79 -10.81 59.65
CA ASP A 162 -15.20 -10.84 60.09
C ASP A 162 -16.03 -11.82 59.24
N GLU A 163 -15.79 -11.90 57.93
CA GLU A 163 -16.45 -12.86 57.04
C GLU A 163 -16.01 -14.30 57.36
N VAL A 164 -14.74 -14.48 57.74
CA VAL A 164 -14.21 -15.77 58.19
C VAL A 164 -14.87 -16.20 59.50
N GLU A 165 -15.03 -15.30 60.48
CA GLU A 165 -15.70 -15.63 61.74
C GLU A 165 -17.17 -16.00 61.53
N VAL A 166 -17.91 -15.25 60.71
CA VAL A 166 -19.31 -15.54 60.40
C VAL A 166 -19.44 -16.90 59.71
N ALA A 167 -18.57 -17.18 58.73
CA ALA A 167 -18.56 -18.48 58.06
C ALA A 167 -18.18 -19.62 59.01
N PHE A 168 -17.24 -19.39 59.93
CA PHE A 168 -16.81 -20.38 60.93
C PHE A 168 -17.92 -20.71 61.93
N LEU A 169 -18.66 -19.72 62.43
CA LEU A 169 -19.81 -19.92 63.31
C LEU A 169 -20.92 -20.71 62.60
N ALA A 170 -21.24 -20.33 61.35
CA ALA A 170 -22.22 -21.05 60.55
C ALA A 170 -21.82 -22.52 60.30
N GLU A 171 -20.53 -22.79 60.07
CA GLU A 171 -20.03 -24.15 59.89
C GLU A 171 -20.05 -24.95 61.20
N LYS A 172 -19.73 -24.31 62.32
CA LYS A 172 -19.79 -24.92 63.66
C LYS A 172 -21.21 -25.31 64.04
N GLU A 173 -22.20 -24.46 63.79
CA GLU A 173 -23.61 -24.81 64.01
C GLU A 173 -24.09 -25.93 63.11
N ARG A 174 -23.68 -25.93 61.82
CA ARG A 174 -24.04 -27.01 60.89
C ARG A 174 -23.50 -28.37 61.34
N ARG A 175 -22.28 -28.40 61.88
CA ARG A 175 -21.66 -29.62 62.42
C ARG A 175 -22.19 -30.00 63.81
N ALA A 176 -22.54 -29.03 64.65
CA ALA A 176 -23.19 -29.28 65.94
C ALA A 176 -24.61 -29.83 65.77
N GLY A 177 -25.38 -29.30 64.80
CA GLY A 177 -26.69 -29.81 64.42
C GLY A 177 -26.63 -31.22 63.81
N ALA A 178 -25.55 -31.54 63.08
CA ALA A 178 -25.31 -32.91 62.59
C ALA A 178 -25.00 -33.91 63.73
N SER A 179 -24.48 -33.45 64.88
CA SER A 179 -24.26 -34.28 66.07
C SER A 179 -25.48 -34.43 67.00
N HIS A 180 -26.59 -33.73 66.75
CA HIS A 180 -27.84 -33.83 67.52
C HIS A 180 -28.99 -34.50 66.74
N SER A 181 -28.72 -35.10 65.57
CA SER A 181 -29.71 -35.89 64.80
C SER A 181 -29.38 -37.38 64.73
N ASN A 182 -28.58 -37.90 65.67
CA ASN A 182 -28.32 -39.34 65.79
C ASN A 182 -28.37 -39.79 67.26
N GLU A 183 -29.51 -39.58 67.91
CA GLU A 183 -30.03 -40.37 69.03
C GLU A 183 -31.56 -40.35 69.01
#